data_AF-A0A699T7T1-F1
#
_entry.id   AF-A0A699T7T1-F1
#
_cell.length_a   1.000
_cell.length_b   1.000
_cell.length_c   1.000
_cell.angle_alpha   90.00
_cell.angle_beta   90.00
_cell.angle_gamma   90.00
#
_symmetry.space_group_name_H-M   'P 1'
#
loop_
_entity.id
_entity.type
_entity.pdbx_description
1 polymer ?
#
loop_
_entity_poly.entity_id
_entity_poly.type
_entity_poly.pdbx_seq_one_letter_code
_entity_poly.pdbx_strand_id
1 'polypeptide(L)' 'MRQRRWLELLSDYDSDIRYHPGKANVVADALSRKERSRPLRVRALVMRMGLNLPKEILEAQTEALKP' A
#
# COMPACT_ATOMS: atom_id res chain seq x y z
N MET A 1 -21.24 -15.66 -6.50
CA MET A 1 -20.36 -16.76 -6.03
C MET A 1 -19.53 -16.45 -4.78
N ARG A 2 -19.02 -15.22 -4.56
CA ARG A 2 -18.20 -14.92 -3.36
C ARG A 2 -18.94 -15.08 -2.03
N GLN A 3 -20.17 -14.57 -1.90
CA GLN A 3 -20.95 -14.66 -0.65
C GLN A 3 -21.19 -16.11 -0.19
N ARG A 4 -21.47 -17.04 -1.12
CA ARG A 4 -21.75 -18.44 -0.77
C ARG A 4 -20.55 -19.14 -0.12
N ARG A 5 -19.34 -18.85 -0.62
CA ARG A 5 -18.09 -19.37 -0.03
C ARG A 5 -17.84 -18.83 1.38
N TRP A 6 -18.27 -17.59 1.66
CA TRP A 6 -18.16 -17.01 3.00
C TRP A 6 -19.16 -17.61 3.99
N LEU A 7 -20.34 -18.04 3.53
CA LEU A 7 -21.35 -18.65 4.40
C LEU A 7 -20.88 -20.00 4.97
N GLU A 8 -20.24 -20.84 4.15
CA GLU A 8 -19.65 -22.12 4.61
C GLU A 8 -18.56 -21.89 5.66
N LEU A 9 -17.72 -20.86 5.50
CA LEU A 9 -16.69 -20.53 6.48
C LEU A 9 -17.29 -19.96 7.78
N LEU A 10 -18.34 -19.13 7.67
CA LEU A 10 -18.97 -18.51 8.83
C LEU A 10 -19.81 -19.51 9.63
N SER A 11 -20.31 -20.59 9.02
CA SER A 11 -21.07 -21.62 9.74
C SER A 11 -20.23 -22.41 10.75
N ASP A 12 -18.91 -22.42 10.58
CA ASP A 12 -17.99 -23.07 11.53
C ASP A 12 -17.80 -22.25 12.83
N TYR A 13 -18.25 -20.99 12.84
CA TYR A 13 -18.17 -20.11 13.99
C TYR A 13 -19.57 -19.85 14.54
N ASP A 14 -19.73 -19.96 15.86
CA ASP A 14 -20.96 -19.55 16.55
C ASP A 14 -20.97 -18.01 16.67
N SER A 15 -21.32 -17.33 15.58
CA SER A 15 -21.23 -15.88 15.45
C SER A 15 -22.43 -15.28 14.73
N ASP A 16 -23.17 -14.43 15.44
CA ASP A 16 -24.24 -13.63 14.87
C ASP A 16 -23.69 -12.48 14.01
N ILE A 17 -24.13 -12.38 12.75
CA ILE A 17 -23.81 -11.23 11.89
C ILE A 17 -24.75 -10.07 12.24
N ARG A 18 -24.27 -9.14 13.08
CA ARG A 18 -25.01 -7.92 13.45
C ARG A 18 -24.39 -6.69 12.79
N TYR A 19 -25.16 -6.00 11.96
CA TYR A 19 -24.71 -4.74 11.34
C TYR A 19 -25.04 -3.54 12.24
N HIS A 20 -24.02 -2.75 12.57
CA HIS A 20 -24.17 -1.55 13.39
C HIS A 20 -23.68 -0.32 12.61
N PRO A 21 -24.60 0.48 12.04
CA PRO A 21 -24.21 1.67 11.29
C PRO A 21 -23.63 2.76 12.19
N GLY A 22 -22.72 3.56 11.64
CA GLY A 22 -22.22 4.79 12.28
C GLY A 22 -21.08 4.56 13.28
N LYS A 23 -21.24 5.08 14.50
CA LYS A 23 -20.14 5.23 15.50
C LYS A 23 -19.49 3.92 15.93
N ALA A 24 -20.22 2.81 15.88
CA ALA A 24 -19.67 1.49 16.23
C ALA A 24 -18.56 1.04 15.25
N ASN A 25 -18.55 1.56 14.03
CA ASN A 25 -17.56 1.21 13.01
C ASN A 25 -16.28 2.05 13.09
N VAL A 26 -16.19 3.03 14.00
CA VAL A 26 -15.04 3.96 14.06
C VAL A 26 -13.72 3.22 14.31
N VAL A 27 -13.72 2.22 15.18
CA VAL A 27 -12.53 1.41 15.49
C VAL A 27 -12.12 0.57 14.28
N ALA A 28 -13.09 -0.12 13.65
CA ALA A 28 -12.82 -0.94 12.47
C ALA A 28 -12.36 -0.08 11.28
N ASP A 29 -12.97 1.08 11.06
CA ASP A 29 -12.56 2.03 10.02
C ASP A 29 -11.16 2.60 10.28
N ALA A 30 -10.81 2.90 11.54
CA ALA A 30 -9.48 3.35 11.89
C ALA A 30 -8.41 2.28 11.61
N LEU A 31 -8.70 1.01 11.93
CA LEU A 31 -7.80 -0.11 11.71
C LEU A 31 -7.73 -0.55 10.23
N SER A 32 -8.84 -0.41 9.49
CA SER A 32 -8.94 -0.79 8.06
C SER A 32 -8.23 0.21 7.15
N ARG A 33 -8.00 1.44 7.62
CA ARG A 33 -7.17 2.44 6.91
C ARG A 33 -5.71 2.00 6.91
N LYS A 34 -5.38 1.05 6.01
CA LYS A 34 -4.00 0.79 5.58
C LYS A 34 -3.42 2.13 5.13
N GLU A 35 -2.28 2.51 5.70
CA GLU A 35 -1.58 3.75 5.38
C GLU A 35 -1.33 3.82 3.87
N ARG A 36 -2.26 4.45 3.14
CA ARG A 36 -2.14 4.79 1.72
C ARG A 36 -1.41 6.11 1.53
N SER A 37 -0.82 6.66 2.59
CA SER A 37 0.29 7.56 2.43
C SER A 37 1.36 6.69 1.75
N ARG A 38 1.65 6.93 0.47
CA ARG A 38 2.94 6.46 -0.05
C ARG A 38 3.95 7.03 0.93
N PRO A 39 4.77 6.22 1.62
CA PRO A 39 5.75 6.77 2.53
C PRO A 39 6.49 7.85 1.75
N LEU A 40 6.64 9.05 2.29
CA LEU A 40 7.33 10.15 1.59
C LEU A 40 8.68 9.67 1.03
N ARG A 41 9.30 8.68 1.70
CA ARG A 41 10.46 7.91 1.26
C ARG A 41 10.29 7.20 -0.08
N VAL A 42 9.16 6.53 -0.35
CA VAL A 42 8.89 5.87 -1.64
C VAL A 42 8.75 6.91 -2.75
N ARG A 43 8.07 8.03 -2.50
CA ARG A 43 7.95 9.10 -3.50
C ARG A 43 9.30 9.76 -3.78
N ALA A 44 10.10 10.04 -2.73
CA ALA A 44 11.45 10.58 -2.86
C ALA A 44 12.40 9.60 -3.58
N LEU A 45 12.32 8.30 -3.29
CA LEU A 45 13.10 7.27 -3.97
C LEU A 45 12.75 7.17 -5.46
N VAL A 46 11.46 7.23 -5.79
CA VAL A 46 11.00 7.23 -7.19
C VAL A 46 11.48 8.48 -7.94
N MET A 47 11.45 9.66 -7.30
CA MET A 47 12.02 10.88 -7.90
C MET A 47 13.54 10.77 -8.10
N ARG A 48 14.26 10.20 -7.13
CA ARG A 48 15.72 10.00 -7.23
C ARG A 48 16.08 9.02 -8.34
N MET A 49 15.39 7.88 -8.43
CA MET A 49 15.62 6.87 -9.46
C MET A 49 15.19 7.34 -10.86
N GLY A 50 14.09 8.10 -10.96
CA GLY A 50 13.52 8.52 -12.25
C GLY A 50 14.22 9.74 -12.88
N LEU A 51 14.73 10.67 -12.07
CA LEU A 51 15.26 11.95 -12.59
C LEU A 51 16.76 12.12 -12.37
N ASN A 52 17.28 11.74 -11.20
CA ASN A 52 18.65 12.09 -10.81
C ASN A 52 19.64 10.96 -11.15
N LEU A 53 19.25 9.71 -10.94
CA LEU A 53 20.13 8.56 -11.16
C LEU A 53 20.61 8.40 -12.61
N PRO A 54 19.78 8.57 -13.66
CA PRO A 54 20.26 8.50 -15.05
C PRO A 54 21.27 9.61 -15.38
N LYS A 55 21.09 10.79 -14.78
CA LYS A 55 22.00 11.93 -14.95
C LYS A 55 23.35 11.66 -14.28
N GLU A 56 23.35 11.16 -13.04
CA GLU A 56 24.56 10.77 -12.31
C GLU A 56 25.35 9.68 -13.07
N ILE A 57 24.65 8.69 -13.65
CA ILE A 57 25.27 7.63 -14.46
C ILE A 57 25.93 8.19 -15.71
N LEU A 58 25.25 9.09 -16.43
CA LEU A 58 25.81 9.71 -17.63
C LEU A 58 27.04 10.57 -17.31
N GLU A 59 27.00 11.35 -16.24
CA GLU A 59 28.15 12.13 -15.77
C GLU A 59 29.33 11.24 -15.40
N ALA A 60 29.11 10.16 -14.63
CA ALA A 60 30.15 9.21 -14.28
C ALA A 60 30.76 8.51 -15.51
N GLN A 61 29.94 8.14 -16.50
CA GLN A 61 30.43 7.54 -17.75
C GLN A 61 31.26 8.52 -18.58
N THR A 62 30.80 9.78 -18.70
CA THR A 62 31.56 10.81 -19.42
C THR A 62 32.85 11.17 -18.74
N GLU A 63 32.91 11.09 -17.41
CA GLU A 63 34.14 11.29 -16.64
C GLU A 63 35.11 10.11 -16.77
N ALA A 64 34.62 8.88 -16.75
CA ALA A 64 35.44 7.69 -16.96
C ALA A 64 36.00 7.57 -18.39
N LEU A 65 35.38 8.25 -19.36
CA LEU A 65 35.82 8.30 -20.76
C LEU A 65 36.75 9.49 -21.04
N LYS A 66 37.01 10.38 -20.08
CA LYS A 66 38.05 11.40 -20.22
C LYS A 66 39.43 10.70 -20.26
N PRO A 67 40.33 11.09 -21.18
CA PRO A 67 41.67 10.52 -21.29
C PRO A 67 42.56 10.84 -20.09
#